data_AF-A0A0R3TSR7-F1
#
_entry.id   AF-A0A0R3TSR7-F1
#
_cell.length_a   1.000
_cell.length_b   1.000
_cell.length_c   1.000
_cell.angle_alpha   90.00
_cell.angle_beta   90.00
_cell.angle_gamma   90.00
#
_symmetry.space_group_name_H-M   'P 1'
#
loop_
_entity.id
_entity.type
_entity.pdbx_description
1 polymer ?
#
loop_
_entity_poly.entity_id
_entity_poly.type
_entity_poly.pdbx_seq_one_letter_code
_entity_poly.pdbx_strand_id
1 'polypeptide(L)'
;MSFIYSSKLTSLLIIFTLSVTGKNHFVITGFPSVSELDYLINFLGLEYRSRGSLGSDLHYFITTRTGDSLLELYETILTFPWVRIIEHQYPLYIQKKSLIYNSNSDESEAPVQLIELPNDDEYRLVYEHHAKLLIEKLKFNDPNAPYMWQLLNSGNKLIGKTPGIDINAYPVYAANITGKNVMAVVVDDALDTTHEDLSPNINSDYLADLQNDTRLDARGTDAKMPKSQDHGTEVAGLYAAVANNSKCAFGVAYDAKLGGELFNRLIHLIYDIIKGASAIVSWS
;
A
#
# COMPACT_ATOMS: atom_id res chain seq x y z
N MET A 1 1.09 15.25 39.99
CA MET A 1 0.17 14.36 39.26
C MET A 1 0.89 13.99 37.98
N SER A 2 1.43 12.78 37.94
CA SER A 2 2.39 12.33 36.94
C SER A 2 1.65 11.83 35.70
N PHE A 3 1.85 12.47 34.56
CA PHE A 3 1.39 11.96 33.27
C PHE A 3 2.42 10.96 32.75
N ILE A 4 2.05 9.69 32.68
CA ILE A 4 2.83 8.67 31.99
C ILE A 4 2.56 8.84 30.49
N TYR A 5 3.54 9.37 29.77
CA TYR A 5 3.57 9.36 28.31
C TYR A 5 3.89 7.93 27.86
N SER A 6 2.94 7.25 27.22
CA SER A 6 3.19 5.96 26.55
C SER A 6 3.67 6.25 25.12
N SER A 7 4.97 6.05 24.90
CA SER A 7 5.64 6.22 23.62
C SER A 7 5.54 4.95 22.77
N LYS A 8 4.60 4.91 21.81
CA LYS A 8 4.69 4.04 20.62
C LYS A 8 4.09 4.78 19.41
N LEU A 9 4.84 5.73 18.88
CA LEU A 9 4.60 6.25 17.53
C LEU A 9 5.18 5.23 16.53
N THR A 10 4.36 4.28 16.08
CA THR A 10 4.61 3.53 14.85
C THR A 10 4.20 4.43 13.69
N SER A 11 5.15 4.92 12.90
CA SER A 11 4.84 5.60 11.64
C SER A 11 4.23 4.56 10.68
N LEU A 12 3.06 4.86 10.15
CA LEU A 12 2.33 4.02 9.21
C LEU A 12 2.42 4.62 7.81
N LEU A 13 2.89 3.84 6.83
CA LEU A 13 2.91 4.20 5.41
C LEU A 13 1.94 3.30 4.65
N ILE A 14 0.97 3.89 3.95
CA ILE A 14 -0.02 3.19 3.13
C ILE A 14 0.30 3.46 1.65
N ILE A 15 0.48 2.40 0.85
CA ILE A 15 0.79 2.48 -0.59
C ILE A 15 -0.47 2.07 -1.37
N PHE A 16 -0.92 2.91 -2.32
CA PHE A 16 -2.21 2.77 -3.00
C PHE A 16 -2.07 2.43 -4.50
N THR A 17 -2.92 1.53 -5.01
CA THR A 17 -3.25 1.40 -6.45
C THR A 17 -4.76 1.11 -6.62
N LEU A 18 -5.46 1.73 -7.59
CA LEU A 18 -6.92 2.02 -7.52
C LEU A 18 -7.68 1.93 -8.86
N SER A 19 -8.87 1.25 -8.98
CA SER A 19 -10.08 1.41 -9.93
C SER A 19 -10.91 0.16 -10.29
N VAL A 20 -12.15 0.15 -10.87
CA VAL A 20 -13.33 1.04 -11.16
C VAL A 20 -14.52 0.08 -11.46
N THR A 21 -15.79 0.43 -11.15
CA THR A 21 -17.00 -0.03 -11.90
C THR A 21 -18.10 1.05 -11.93
N GLY A 22 -18.98 1.05 -12.95
CA GLY A 22 -20.04 2.04 -13.24
C GLY A 22 -21.27 2.04 -12.31
N LYS A 23 -21.07 1.85 -11.01
CA LYS A 23 -22.06 2.10 -9.95
C LYS A 23 -21.63 3.36 -9.19
N ASN A 24 -22.58 4.07 -8.59
CA ASN A 24 -22.28 5.20 -7.73
C ASN A 24 -22.04 4.71 -6.30
N HIS A 25 -20.96 5.21 -5.72
CA HIS A 25 -20.47 4.85 -4.40
C HIS A 25 -20.62 6.05 -3.48
N PHE A 26 -21.01 5.80 -2.23
CA PHE A 26 -21.05 6.84 -1.22
C PHE A 26 -20.96 6.28 0.18
N VAL A 27 -20.52 7.13 1.10
CA VAL A 27 -20.46 6.84 2.53
C VAL A 27 -21.40 7.74 3.29
N ILE A 28 -21.97 7.19 4.35
CA ILE A 28 -22.78 7.91 5.34
C ILE A 28 -22.08 7.76 6.69
N THR A 29 -21.87 8.87 7.39
CA THR A 29 -21.47 8.85 8.80
C THR A 29 -22.68 9.08 9.71
N GLY A 30 -22.78 8.35 10.81
CA GLY A 30 -23.90 8.43 11.74
C GLY A 30 -24.16 7.13 12.49
N PHE A 31 -25.17 7.10 13.35
CA PHE A 31 -25.51 5.92 14.16
C PHE A 31 -26.97 5.50 13.91
N PRO A 32 -27.24 4.73 12.83
CA PRO A 32 -28.58 4.28 12.51
C PRO A 32 -29.05 3.20 13.48
N SER A 33 -30.36 3.15 13.72
CA SER A 33 -31.03 1.95 14.22
C SER A 33 -31.06 0.85 13.15
N VAL A 34 -31.27 -0.40 13.57
CA VAL A 34 -31.42 -1.55 12.66
C VAL A 34 -32.52 -1.30 11.62
N SER A 35 -33.65 -0.73 12.05
CA SER A 35 -34.78 -0.41 11.15
C SER A 35 -34.45 0.66 10.11
N GLU A 36 -33.64 1.66 10.46
CA GLU A 36 -33.23 2.70 9.52
C GLU A 36 -32.26 2.15 8.47
N LEU A 37 -31.34 1.29 8.91
CA LEU A 37 -30.42 0.60 8.01
C LEU A 37 -31.16 -0.34 7.06
N ASP A 38 -32.13 -1.11 7.58
CA ASP A 38 -32.99 -1.98 6.77
C ASP A 38 -33.83 -1.20 5.75
N TYR A 39 -34.29 0.01 6.10
CA TYR A 39 -34.98 0.88 5.16
C TYR A 39 -34.07 1.30 4.01
N LEU A 40 -32.84 1.72 4.31
CA LEU A 40 -31.86 2.07 3.27
C LEU A 40 -31.58 0.89 2.34
N ILE A 41 -31.42 -0.31 2.88
CA ILE A 41 -31.08 -1.51 2.10
C ILE A 41 -32.28 -1.98 1.27
N ASN A 42 -33.41 -2.24 1.93
CA ASN A 42 -34.51 -2.96 1.32
C ASN A 42 -35.48 -2.05 0.58
N PHE A 43 -35.70 -0.83 1.08
CA PHE A 43 -36.69 0.08 0.50
C PHE A 43 -36.08 1.05 -0.52
N LEU A 44 -34.90 1.62 -0.21
CA LEU A 44 -34.18 2.47 -1.18
C LEU A 44 -33.36 1.64 -2.19
N GLY A 45 -33.28 0.33 -2.01
CA GLY A 45 -32.61 -0.61 -2.92
C GLY A 45 -31.10 -0.42 -2.94
N LEU A 46 -30.50 -0.04 -1.81
CA LEU A 46 -29.07 0.19 -1.70
C LEU A 46 -28.35 -1.10 -1.37
N GLU A 47 -27.25 -1.35 -2.07
CA GLU A 47 -26.33 -2.42 -1.70
C GLU A 47 -25.45 -1.90 -0.55
N TYR A 48 -25.67 -2.43 0.65
CA TYR A 48 -24.90 -2.08 1.83
C TYR A 48 -23.69 -2.99 1.99
N ARG A 49 -22.51 -2.40 2.15
CA ARG A 49 -21.30 -3.13 2.56
C ARG A 49 -20.91 -2.68 3.96
N SER A 50 -21.34 -3.44 4.95
CA SER A 50 -20.72 -3.46 6.28
C SER A 50 -19.83 -4.68 6.36
N ARG A 51 -18.53 -4.48 6.22
CA ARG A 51 -17.53 -5.44 6.66
C ARG A 51 -16.96 -4.90 7.97
N GLY A 52 -17.10 -5.65 9.05
CA GLY A 52 -16.92 -5.27 10.47
C GLY A 52 -15.56 -4.73 10.93
N SER A 53 -14.88 -3.93 10.11
CA SER A 53 -13.62 -3.23 10.38
C SER A 53 -13.76 -1.72 10.20
N LEU A 54 -14.97 -1.20 9.91
CA LEU A 54 -15.24 0.23 9.97
C LEU A 54 -15.63 0.62 11.40
N GLY A 55 -15.38 1.89 11.75
CA GLY A 55 -16.01 2.49 12.91
C GLY A 55 -17.53 2.25 12.89
N SER A 56 -18.14 2.04 14.05
CA SER A 56 -19.57 1.78 14.18
C SER A 56 -20.46 2.90 13.63
N ASP A 57 -19.85 4.04 13.28
CA ASP A 57 -20.47 5.25 12.78
C ASP A 57 -20.32 5.45 11.27
N LEU A 58 -19.73 4.50 10.53
CA LEU A 58 -19.47 4.66 9.11
C LEU A 58 -20.11 3.53 8.28
N HIS A 59 -20.89 3.93 7.29
CA HIS A 59 -21.76 3.06 6.51
C HIS A 59 -21.55 3.28 5.02
N TYR A 60 -21.29 2.22 4.26
CA TYR A 60 -21.01 2.33 2.84
C TYR A 60 -22.10 1.69 2.00
N PHE A 61 -22.51 2.45 0.99
CA PHE A 61 -23.60 2.08 0.11
C PHE A 61 -23.18 2.21 -1.34
N ILE A 62 -23.79 1.35 -2.14
CA ILE A 62 -23.60 1.30 -3.58
C ILE A 62 -24.98 1.36 -4.22
N THR A 63 -25.08 2.16 -5.28
CA THR A 63 -26.32 2.33 -6.04
C THR A 63 -26.06 2.37 -7.54
N THR A 64 -27.02 1.92 -8.32
CA THR A 64 -27.04 2.09 -9.78
C THR A 64 -27.69 3.40 -10.21
N ARG A 65 -28.28 4.17 -9.26
CA ARG A 65 -28.90 5.47 -9.53
C ARG A 65 -27.86 6.49 -10.00
N THR A 66 -28.22 7.32 -10.97
CA THR A 66 -27.38 8.35 -11.60
C THR A 66 -28.15 9.65 -11.80
N GLY A 67 -27.44 10.76 -12.05
CA GLY A 67 -28.06 12.06 -12.35
C GLY A 67 -29.02 12.52 -11.26
N ASP A 68 -30.18 13.06 -11.65
CA ASP A 68 -31.20 13.59 -10.73
C ASP A 68 -31.68 12.53 -9.73
N SER A 69 -31.81 11.27 -10.15
CA SER A 69 -32.24 10.18 -9.26
C SER A 69 -31.25 9.89 -8.12
N LEU A 70 -29.96 10.20 -8.32
CA LEU A 70 -28.93 10.10 -7.28
C LEU A 70 -28.99 11.30 -6.34
N LEU A 71 -29.28 12.48 -6.86
CA LEU A 71 -29.47 13.68 -6.05
C LEU A 71 -30.68 13.54 -5.13
N GLU A 72 -31.83 13.10 -5.65
CA GLU A 72 -33.04 12.83 -4.87
C GLU A 72 -32.79 11.79 -3.76
N LEU A 73 -31.96 10.77 -4.06
CA LEU A 73 -31.54 9.79 -3.06
C LEU A 73 -30.77 10.47 -1.91
N TYR A 74 -29.78 11.31 -2.21
CA TYR A 74 -29.00 12.01 -1.20
C TYR A 74 -29.86 12.98 -0.37
N GLU A 75 -30.73 13.73 -1.02
CA GLU A 75 -31.68 14.60 -0.32
C GLU A 75 -32.59 13.82 0.62
N THR A 76 -33.10 12.65 0.18
CA THR A 76 -33.91 11.76 1.03
C THR A 76 -33.10 11.27 2.23
N ILE A 77 -31.85 10.83 2.02
CA ILE A 77 -31.01 10.31 3.09
C ILE A 77 -30.62 11.41 4.10
N LEU A 78 -30.42 12.65 3.65
CA LEU A 78 -30.12 13.79 4.54
C LEU A 78 -31.29 14.14 5.48
N THR A 79 -32.51 13.63 5.24
CA THR A 79 -33.63 13.83 6.16
C THR A 79 -33.56 12.98 7.43
N PHE A 80 -32.71 11.94 7.44
CA PHE A 80 -32.58 11.04 8.58
C PHE A 80 -31.78 11.72 9.71
N PRO A 81 -32.30 11.80 10.96
CA PRO A 81 -31.64 12.52 12.06
C PRO A 81 -30.27 11.97 12.47
N TRP A 82 -30.00 10.69 12.18
CA TRP A 82 -28.72 10.04 12.51
C TRP A 82 -27.62 10.36 11.49
N VAL A 83 -27.96 10.83 10.29
CA VAL A 83 -27.03 11.12 9.21
C VAL A 83 -26.29 12.42 9.50
N ARG A 84 -24.96 12.35 9.59
CA ARG A 84 -24.08 13.50 9.80
C ARG A 84 -23.51 14.03 8.50
N ILE A 85 -22.97 13.14 7.69
CA ILE A 85 -22.33 13.46 6.41
C ILE A 85 -22.71 12.37 5.42
N ILE A 86 -23.02 12.79 4.18
CA ILE A 86 -23.01 11.93 3.00
C ILE A 86 -21.88 12.43 2.11
N GLU A 87 -20.99 11.54 1.72
CA GLU A 87 -19.91 11.87 0.81
C GLU A 87 -20.00 10.96 -0.41
N HIS A 88 -20.13 11.57 -1.60
CA HIS A 88 -20.05 10.87 -2.87
C HIS A 88 -18.61 10.49 -3.16
N GLN A 89 -18.43 9.31 -3.74
CA GLN A 89 -17.14 8.67 -3.79
C GLN A 89 -16.77 8.44 -5.25
N TYR A 90 -15.85 9.29 -5.72
CA TYR A 90 -15.46 9.31 -7.12
C TYR A 90 -14.60 8.10 -7.48
N PRO A 91 -14.86 7.43 -8.61
CA PRO A 91 -14.01 6.36 -9.08
C PRO A 91 -12.62 6.93 -9.44
N LEU A 92 -11.56 6.37 -8.84
CA LEU A 92 -10.17 6.61 -9.22
C LEU A 92 -9.73 5.52 -10.20
N TYR A 93 -9.08 5.85 -11.32
CA TYR A 93 -8.74 4.93 -12.45
C TYR A 93 -7.37 4.21 -12.28
N ILE A 94 -7.27 2.92 -12.67
CA ILE A 94 -6.07 2.08 -12.43
C ILE A 94 -5.17 2.43 -13.58
N GLN A 95 -4.13 3.19 -13.28
CA GLN A 95 -2.92 3.11 -14.07
C GLN A 95 -2.09 1.96 -13.51
N LYS A 96 -2.10 0.81 -14.21
CA LYS A 96 -1.01 -0.15 -14.01
C LYS A 96 0.23 0.55 -14.52
N LYS A 97 1.10 1.02 -13.61
CA LYS A 97 2.41 1.50 -14.04
C LYS A 97 3.14 0.32 -14.65
N SER A 98 3.26 0.33 -15.98
CA SER A 98 4.23 -0.49 -16.67
C SER A 98 5.63 -0.04 -16.28
N LEU A 99 6.61 -0.92 -16.49
CA LEU A 99 8.03 -0.59 -16.48
C LEU A 99 8.26 0.81 -17.10
N ILE A 100 9.03 1.64 -16.41
CA ILE A 100 9.41 2.98 -16.88
C ILE A 100 10.37 2.78 -18.06
N TYR A 101 9.82 2.71 -19.28
CA TYR A 101 10.33 3.37 -20.48
C TYR A 101 9.31 3.21 -21.62
N ASN A 102 8.45 4.19 -21.83
CA ASN A 102 7.77 4.35 -23.12
C ASN A 102 7.85 5.84 -23.48
N SER A 103 8.66 6.18 -24.46
CA SER A 103 9.00 7.55 -24.86
C SER A 103 7.86 8.36 -25.48
N ASN A 104 6.60 7.89 -25.37
CA ASN A 104 5.48 8.32 -26.20
C ASN A 104 4.20 8.69 -25.42
N SER A 105 4.27 8.99 -24.12
CA SER A 105 3.08 9.47 -23.38
C SER A 105 3.03 11.00 -23.31
N ASP A 106 2.10 11.60 -24.04
CA ASP A 106 1.73 13.02 -24.06
C ASP A 106 1.00 13.48 -22.78
N GLU A 107 1.49 13.11 -21.58
CA GLU A 107 0.96 13.68 -20.32
C GLU A 107 1.94 14.74 -19.80
N SER A 108 1.42 15.92 -19.44
CA SER A 108 2.25 17.01 -18.91
C SER A 108 2.84 16.60 -17.58
N GLU A 109 4.11 16.21 -17.60
CA GLU A 109 4.87 15.79 -16.44
C GLU A 109 4.89 16.92 -15.39
N ALA A 110 4.64 16.57 -14.12
CA ALA A 110 4.98 17.45 -13.01
C ALA A 110 6.44 17.91 -13.20
N PRO A 111 6.82 19.15 -12.86
CA PRO A 111 8.17 19.65 -13.10
C PRO A 111 9.18 18.75 -12.39
N VAL A 112 9.78 17.84 -13.14
CA VAL A 112 10.85 16.98 -12.66
C VAL A 112 12.07 17.88 -12.58
N GLN A 113 12.59 18.08 -11.37
CA GLN A 113 13.91 18.66 -11.23
C GLN A 113 14.92 17.65 -11.77
N LEU A 114 15.32 17.84 -13.03
CA LEU A 114 16.40 17.06 -13.63
C LEU A 114 17.71 17.51 -12.98
N ILE A 115 18.24 16.65 -12.11
CA ILE A 115 19.59 16.79 -11.58
C ILE A 115 20.50 16.00 -12.52
N GLU A 116 21.27 16.69 -13.34
CA GLU A 116 22.35 16.04 -14.10
C GLU A 116 23.45 15.62 -13.12
N LEU A 117 23.71 14.32 -13.05
CA LEU A 117 24.88 13.82 -12.33
C LEU A 117 26.14 14.14 -13.13
N PRO A 118 27.25 14.48 -12.47
CA PRO A 118 28.55 14.58 -13.13
C PRO A 118 28.86 13.27 -13.87
N ASN A 119 29.29 13.38 -15.13
CA ASN A 119 29.59 12.23 -16.00
C ASN A 119 31.09 12.16 -16.35
N ASP A 120 31.93 12.71 -15.48
CA ASP A 120 33.38 12.65 -15.61
C ASP A 120 33.97 11.41 -14.90
N ASP A 121 35.18 11.04 -15.30
CA ASP A 121 35.89 9.88 -14.76
C ASP A 121 36.18 10.02 -13.25
N GLU A 122 36.34 11.24 -12.74
CA GLU A 122 36.62 11.49 -11.33
C GLU A 122 35.41 11.15 -10.46
N TYR A 123 34.21 11.63 -10.83
CA TYR A 123 32.96 11.27 -10.17
C TYR A 123 32.74 9.76 -10.15
N ARG A 124 32.96 9.09 -11.29
CA ARG A 124 32.84 7.64 -11.38
C ARG A 124 33.76 6.93 -10.41
N LEU A 125 35.05 7.28 -10.39
CA LEU A 125 36.05 6.67 -9.51
C LEU A 125 35.71 6.89 -8.03
N VAL A 126 35.29 8.11 -7.66
CA VAL A 126 34.88 8.45 -6.29
C VAL A 126 33.65 7.64 -5.87
N TYR A 127 32.63 7.56 -6.72
CA TYR A 127 31.42 6.80 -6.43
C TYR A 127 31.70 5.29 -6.32
N GLU A 128 32.45 4.72 -7.27
CA GLU A 128 32.84 3.32 -7.26
C GLU A 128 33.62 2.95 -5.98
N HIS A 129 34.55 3.81 -5.56
CA HIS A 129 35.28 3.65 -4.31
C HIS A 129 34.35 3.74 -3.08
N HIS A 130 33.45 4.73 -3.04
CA HIS A 130 32.49 4.89 -1.95
C HIS A 130 31.52 3.69 -1.85
N ALA A 131 30.98 3.23 -2.98
CA ALA A 131 30.13 2.05 -3.05
C ALA A 131 30.85 0.80 -2.52
N LYS A 132 32.12 0.61 -2.87
CA LYS A 132 32.94 -0.51 -2.35
C LYS A 132 33.07 -0.46 -0.83
N LEU A 133 33.32 0.70 -0.24
CA LEU A 133 33.40 0.86 1.21
C LEU A 133 32.05 0.53 1.89
N LEU A 134 30.93 0.95 1.30
CA LEU A 134 29.60 0.66 1.82
C LEU A 134 29.27 -0.84 1.76
N ILE A 135 29.61 -1.51 0.66
CA ILE A 135 29.46 -2.97 0.50
C ILE A 135 30.31 -3.71 1.54
N GLU A 136 31.59 -3.33 1.71
CA GLU A 136 32.49 -3.92 2.69
C GLU A 136 32.05 -3.67 4.14
N LYS A 137 31.37 -2.54 4.41
CA LYS A 137 30.85 -2.20 5.74
C LYS A 137 29.59 -2.98 6.08
N LEU A 138 28.62 -3.06 5.17
CA LEU A 138 27.28 -3.62 5.43
C LEU A 138 27.22 -5.15 5.24
N LYS A 139 27.96 -5.70 4.26
CA LYS A 139 28.09 -7.14 4.02
C LYS A 139 26.78 -7.92 4.01
N PHE A 140 25.77 -7.42 3.27
CA PHE A 140 24.53 -8.17 3.06
C PHE A 140 24.82 -9.56 2.50
N ASN A 141 24.27 -10.61 3.14
CA ASN A 141 24.53 -12.01 2.75
C ASN A 141 23.52 -12.55 1.72
N ASP A 142 22.55 -11.73 1.31
CA ASP A 142 21.48 -12.09 0.39
C ASP A 142 22.04 -12.26 -1.03
N PRO A 143 21.78 -13.38 -1.73
CA PRO A 143 22.42 -13.69 -3.01
C PRO A 143 22.24 -12.64 -4.11
N ASN A 144 21.10 -11.93 -4.10
CA ASN A 144 20.80 -10.90 -5.08
C ASN A 144 21.22 -9.50 -4.65
N ALA A 145 21.74 -9.29 -3.43
CA ALA A 145 22.22 -7.98 -2.96
C ALA A 145 23.16 -7.28 -3.96
N PRO A 146 24.10 -7.97 -4.64
CA PRO A 146 24.96 -7.33 -5.65
C PRO A 146 24.19 -6.85 -6.89
N TYR A 147 22.99 -7.36 -7.18
CA TYR A 147 22.22 -7.04 -8.38
C TYR A 147 21.13 -5.98 -8.15
N MET A 148 20.98 -5.48 -6.94
CA MET A 148 19.95 -4.50 -6.56
C MET A 148 20.37 -3.07 -6.92
N TRP A 149 20.47 -2.79 -8.22
CA TRP A 149 20.91 -1.49 -8.76
C TRP A 149 20.10 -0.32 -8.17
N GLN A 150 18.82 -0.53 -7.89
CA GLN A 150 17.95 0.49 -7.34
C GLN A 150 18.39 0.96 -5.95
N LEU A 151 19.07 0.11 -5.15
CA LEU A 151 19.55 0.46 -3.81
C LEU A 151 21.00 0.96 -3.80
N LEU A 152 21.83 0.42 -4.69
CA LEU A 152 23.20 0.85 -4.92
C LEU A 152 23.64 0.48 -6.35
N ASN A 153 23.82 1.48 -7.18
CA ASN A 153 24.33 1.34 -8.52
C ASN A 153 25.81 1.74 -8.55
N SER A 154 26.69 0.75 -8.44
CA SER A 154 28.14 0.96 -8.40
C SER A 154 28.79 1.11 -9.79
N GLY A 155 28.04 1.34 -10.87
CA GLY A 155 28.63 1.54 -12.20
C GLY A 155 29.09 0.26 -12.94
N ASN A 156 28.74 -0.94 -12.45
CA ASN A 156 29.07 -2.21 -13.09
C ASN A 156 28.14 -2.51 -14.30
N LYS A 157 28.71 -2.98 -15.42
CA LYS A 157 27.99 -3.37 -16.65
C LYS A 157 26.78 -4.30 -16.45
N LEU A 158 26.78 -5.14 -15.41
CA LEU A 158 25.70 -6.09 -15.12
C LEU A 158 24.53 -5.49 -14.33
N ILE A 159 24.74 -4.35 -13.65
CA ILE A 159 23.86 -3.80 -12.61
C ILE A 159 23.34 -2.43 -13.05
N GLY A 160 24.24 -1.57 -13.52
CA GLY A 160 23.95 -0.24 -14.05
C GLY A 160 25.25 0.41 -14.53
N LYS A 161 25.28 0.91 -15.77
CA LYS A 161 26.52 1.48 -16.35
C LYS A 161 26.88 2.86 -15.78
N THR A 162 25.89 3.56 -15.25
CA THR A 162 26.02 4.93 -14.75
C THR A 162 25.94 4.91 -13.22
N PRO A 163 27.07 5.04 -12.50
CA PRO A 163 27.07 5.02 -11.04
C PRO A 163 26.27 6.18 -10.45
N GLY A 164 25.63 5.96 -9.30
CA GLY A 164 24.84 6.97 -8.59
C GLY A 164 23.41 7.17 -9.09
N ILE A 165 22.99 6.43 -10.13
CA ILE A 165 21.57 6.33 -10.51
C ILE A 165 20.92 5.23 -9.66
N ASP A 166 20.59 5.58 -8.42
CA ASP A 166 19.95 4.74 -7.40
C ASP A 166 19.21 5.62 -6.37
N ILE A 167 18.51 5.02 -5.40
CA ILE A 167 17.78 5.78 -4.36
C ILE A 167 18.68 6.24 -3.20
N ASN A 168 19.99 6.04 -3.28
CA ASN A 168 20.98 6.39 -2.25
C ASN A 168 20.67 5.79 -0.86
N ALA A 169 20.29 4.52 -0.80
CA ALA A 169 19.86 3.88 0.46
C ALA A 169 21.01 3.36 1.34
N TYR A 170 22.14 2.94 0.76
CA TYR A 170 23.23 2.33 1.53
C TYR A 170 23.81 3.23 2.64
N PRO A 171 24.00 4.56 2.45
CA PRO A 171 24.40 5.45 3.53
C PRO A 171 23.41 5.47 4.71
N VAL A 172 22.10 5.34 4.44
CA VAL A 172 21.03 5.27 5.45
C VAL A 172 21.15 3.98 6.27
N TYR A 173 21.40 2.85 5.61
CA TYR A 173 21.68 1.57 6.29
C TYR A 173 22.97 1.63 7.11
N ALA A 174 24.00 2.30 6.61
CA ALA A 174 25.26 2.50 7.31
C ALA A 174 25.12 3.37 8.58
N ALA A 175 24.02 4.09 8.72
CA ALA A 175 23.56 4.81 9.90
C ALA A 175 22.57 4.01 10.77
N ASN A 176 22.36 2.73 10.47
CA ASN A 176 21.45 1.82 11.17
C ASN A 176 19.97 2.26 11.12
N ILE A 177 19.56 2.88 10.01
CA ILE A 177 18.16 3.23 9.73
C ILE A 177 17.63 2.23 8.69
N THR A 178 16.71 1.37 9.10
CA THR A 178 16.37 0.14 8.37
C THR A 178 14.85 -0.09 8.22
N GLY A 179 14.04 0.89 8.65
CA GLY A 179 12.59 0.74 8.75
C GLY A 179 12.10 0.14 10.06
N LYS A 180 13.00 -0.15 11.01
CA LYS A 180 12.63 -0.63 12.34
C LYS A 180 11.58 0.27 13.01
N ASN A 181 10.55 -0.35 13.59
CA ASN A 181 9.37 0.31 14.19
C ASN A 181 8.45 1.05 13.21
N VAL A 182 8.63 0.87 11.91
CA VAL A 182 7.67 1.31 10.88
C VAL A 182 6.78 0.12 10.52
N MET A 183 5.49 0.39 10.32
CA MET A 183 4.53 -0.56 9.77
C MET A 183 4.07 -0.05 8.41
N ALA A 184 4.01 -0.93 7.42
CA ALA A 184 3.33 -0.67 6.17
C ALA A 184 2.25 -1.72 5.93
N VAL A 185 1.14 -1.31 5.33
CA VAL A 185 0.08 -2.22 4.89
C VAL A 185 0.05 -2.22 3.37
N VAL A 186 0.18 -3.40 2.78
CA VAL A 186 0.13 -3.59 1.32
C VAL A 186 -1.30 -3.92 0.93
N VAL A 187 -1.98 -3.00 0.25
CA VAL A 187 -3.35 -3.17 -0.26
C VAL A 187 -3.25 -3.51 -1.75
N ASP A 188 -3.35 -4.79 -2.09
CA ASP A 188 -3.05 -5.28 -3.45
C ASP A 188 -3.70 -6.64 -3.76
N ASP A 189 -3.40 -7.23 -4.92
CA ASP A 189 -4.06 -8.41 -5.48
C ASP A 189 -3.84 -9.73 -4.74
N ALA A 190 -2.73 -9.87 -3.99
CA ALA A 190 -2.50 -10.74 -2.84
C ALA A 190 -1.08 -10.54 -2.26
N LEU A 191 -0.86 -10.98 -1.02
CA LEU A 191 0.44 -11.01 -0.36
C LEU A 191 0.81 -12.43 0.08
N ASP A 192 1.91 -12.99 -0.42
CA ASP A 192 2.46 -14.27 0.02
C ASP A 192 3.05 -14.13 1.43
N THR A 193 2.19 -14.25 2.44
CA THR A 193 2.54 -14.13 3.86
C THR A 193 3.47 -15.25 4.36
N THR A 194 3.68 -16.30 3.56
CA THR A 194 4.55 -17.43 3.90
C THR A 194 5.92 -17.38 3.23
N HIS A 195 6.15 -16.41 2.34
CA HIS A 195 7.41 -16.30 1.61
C HIS A 195 8.56 -16.12 2.60
N GLU A 196 9.67 -16.81 2.38
CA GLU A 196 10.80 -16.82 3.34
C GLU A 196 11.44 -15.44 3.55
N ASP A 197 11.41 -14.59 2.52
CA ASP A 197 11.85 -13.19 2.61
C ASP A 197 10.81 -12.26 3.25
N LEU A 198 9.55 -12.67 3.44
CA LEU A 198 8.50 -11.79 3.94
C LEU A 198 7.98 -12.19 5.32
N SER A 199 7.81 -13.49 5.55
CA SER A 199 7.17 -14.05 6.75
C SER A 199 7.76 -13.54 8.09
N PRO A 200 9.07 -13.28 8.26
CA PRO A 200 9.58 -12.70 9.52
C PRO A 200 9.13 -11.24 9.76
N ASN A 201 8.78 -10.53 8.69
CA ASN A 201 8.29 -9.16 8.73
C ASN A 201 6.76 -9.04 8.66
N ILE A 202 6.04 -10.12 8.37
CA ILE A 202 4.57 -10.13 8.44
C ILE A 202 4.11 -9.92 9.88
N ASN A 203 3.12 -9.04 10.04
CA ASN A 203 2.34 -8.92 11.25
C ASN A 203 0.90 -9.38 10.98
N SER A 204 0.54 -10.52 11.58
CA SER A 204 -0.78 -11.14 11.42
C SER A 204 -1.94 -10.27 11.91
N ASP A 205 -1.68 -9.34 12.82
CA ASP A 205 -2.71 -8.44 13.36
C ASP A 205 -3.19 -7.42 12.32
N TYR A 206 -2.41 -7.25 11.23
CA TYR A 206 -2.68 -6.31 10.14
C TYR A 206 -2.90 -7.05 8.81
N LEU A 207 -3.45 -8.26 8.87
CA LEU A 207 -3.89 -9.01 7.70
C LEU A 207 -5.40 -8.95 7.56
N ALA A 208 -5.88 -8.70 6.35
CA ALA A 208 -7.30 -8.77 6.03
C ALA A 208 -7.54 -9.29 4.62
N ASP A 209 -8.71 -9.90 4.43
CA ASP A 209 -9.29 -10.09 3.11
C ASP A 209 -10.44 -9.11 2.90
N LEU A 210 -10.19 -8.09 2.08
CA LEU A 210 -11.19 -7.07 1.74
C LEU A 210 -12.27 -7.61 0.81
N GLN A 211 -12.18 -8.87 0.37
CA GLN A 211 -13.22 -9.58 -0.36
C GLN A 211 -13.98 -10.58 0.52
N ASN A 212 -13.43 -11.03 1.65
CA ASN A 212 -14.10 -11.93 2.58
C ASN A 212 -13.72 -11.65 4.05
N ASP A 213 -14.65 -11.07 4.82
CA ASP A 213 -14.42 -10.70 6.22
C ASP A 213 -14.30 -11.89 7.18
N THR A 214 -14.65 -13.10 6.74
CA THR A 214 -14.39 -14.33 7.49
C THR A 214 -12.95 -14.85 7.32
N ARG A 215 -12.16 -14.22 6.43
CA ARG A 215 -10.75 -14.55 6.18
C ARG A 215 -9.83 -13.47 6.74
N LEU A 216 -8.86 -13.91 7.55
CA LEU A 216 -7.88 -13.05 8.22
C LEU A 216 -6.49 -13.12 7.55
N ASP A 217 -6.44 -13.40 6.24
CA ASP A 217 -5.17 -13.53 5.51
C ASP A 217 -5.24 -12.81 4.15
N ALA A 218 -4.13 -12.20 3.78
CA ALA A 218 -3.91 -11.44 2.55
C ALA A 218 -3.48 -12.31 1.35
N ARG A 219 -3.22 -13.61 1.57
CA ARG A 219 -2.70 -14.54 0.53
C ARG A 219 -3.71 -14.96 -0.53
N GLY A 220 -5.00 -15.03 -0.19
CA GLY A 220 -5.98 -15.77 -1.01
C GLY A 220 -6.19 -17.21 -0.52
N THR A 221 -7.03 -17.98 -1.20
CA THR A 221 -7.36 -19.39 -0.85
C THR A 221 -6.56 -20.44 -1.60
N ASP A 222 -5.80 -20.03 -2.61
CA ASP A 222 -5.09 -20.98 -3.45
C ASP A 222 -3.84 -21.52 -2.74
N ALA A 223 -3.63 -22.84 -2.82
CA ALA A 223 -2.47 -23.50 -2.22
C ALA A 223 -1.14 -22.97 -2.78
N LYS A 224 -1.16 -22.46 -4.02
CA LYS A 224 -0.07 -21.73 -4.65
C LYS A 224 -0.62 -20.44 -5.24
N MET A 225 0.01 -19.32 -4.92
CA MET A 225 -0.38 -18.02 -5.47
C MET A 225 -0.19 -18.01 -6.99
N PRO A 226 -1.22 -17.69 -7.78
CA PRO A 226 -1.10 -17.59 -9.22
C PRO A 226 -0.27 -16.35 -9.61
N LYS A 227 0.47 -16.41 -10.73
CA LYS A 227 1.25 -15.27 -11.28
C LYS A 227 0.39 -14.04 -11.61
N SER A 228 -0.93 -14.16 -11.60
CA SER A 228 -1.86 -13.04 -11.77
C SER A 228 -2.21 -12.31 -10.46
N GLN A 229 -1.67 -12.76 -9.33
CA GLN A 229 -1.93 -12.25 -7.97
C GLN A 229 -0.64 -12.06 -7.16
N ASP A 230 0.52 -11.95 -7.81
CA ASP A 230 1.79 -11.81 -7.10
C ASP A 230 2.29 -10.37 -7.01
N HIS A 231 1.52 -9.41 -7.52
CA HIS A 231 1.92 -8.00 -7.51
C HIS A 231 2.07 -7.48 -6.09
N GLY A 232 1.13 -7.78 -5.18
CA GLY A 232 1.27 -7.41 -3.77
C GLY A 232 2.50 -8.04 -3.10
N THR A 233 2.88 -9.26 -3.50
CA THR A 233 4.09 -9.93 -3.02
C THR A 233 5.36 -9.25 -3.55
N GLU A 234 5.39 -8.87 -4.82
CA GLU A 234 6.50 -8.13 -5.44
C GLU A 234 6.67 -6.75 -4.77
N VAL A 235 5.57 -6.03 -4.54
CA VAL A 235 5.55 -4.73 -3.83
C VAL A 235 6.05 -4.88 -2.39
N ALA A 236 5.56 -5.89 -1.65
CA ALA A 236 6.00 -6.16 -0.29
C ALA A 236 7.49 -6.51 -0.23
N GLY A 237 7.99 -7.27 -1.20
CA GLY A 237 9.42 -7.61 -1.32
C GLY A 237 10.30 -6.39 -1.52
N LEU A 238 9.90 -5.47 -2.42
CA LEU A 238 10.63 -4.22 -2.63
C LEU A 238 10.67 -3.35 -1.37
N TYR A 239 9.59 -3.37 -0.57
CA TYR A 239 9.52 -2.59 0.66
C TYR A 239 10.27 -3.24 1.83
N ALA A 240 9.94 -4.47 2.23
CA ALA A 240 10.41 -5.05 3.48
C ALA A 240 10.75 -6.55 3.39
N ALA A 241 11.28 -7.02 2.25
CA ALA A 241 12.00 -8.28 2.24
C ALA A 241 13.13 -8.27 3.28
N VAL A 242 13.26 -9.35 4.04
CA VAL A 242 14.22 -9.48 5.14
C VAL A 242 15.64 -9.47 4.58
N ALA A 243 16.51 -8.63 5.15
CA ALA A 243 17.93 -8.65 4.85
C ALA A 243 18.66 -9.70 5.69
N ASN A 244 19.78 -10.19 5.15
CA ASN A 244 20.71 -11.10 5.81
C ASN A 244 20.15 -12.48 6.16
N ASN A 245 19.13 -12.96 5.45
CA ASN A 245 18.58 -14.31 5.65
C ASN A 245 19.15 -15.35 4.67
N SER A 246 20.11 -14.94 3.82
CA SER A 246 20.76 -15.74 2.78
C SER A 246 19.81 -16.24 1.69
N LYS A 247 18.66 -15.59 1.55
CA LYS A 247 17.64 -15.84 0.53
C LYS A 247 17.48 -14.61 -0.33
N CYS A 248 16.92 -14.82 -1.51
CA CYS A 248 16.83 -13.91 -2.65
C CYS A 248 17.48 -12.52 -2.47
N ALA A 249 16.71 -11.52 -2.02
CA ALA A 249 17.03 -10.09 -1.97
C ALA A 249 16.46 -9.47 -0.69
N PHE A 250 16.63 -8.15 -0.50
CA PHE A 250 16.08 -7.43 0.66
C PHE A 250 15.35 -6.14 0.28
N GLY A 251 14.43 -5.70 1.14
CA GLY A 251 13.61 -4.51 0.92
C GLY A 251 14.32 -3.21 1.31
N VAL A 252 13.80 -2.07 0.86
CA VAL A 252 14.28 -0.73 1.25
C VAL A 252 14.23 -0.53 2.77
N ALA A 253 13.21 -1.07 3.41
CA ALA A 253 12.91 -1.01 4.83
C ALA A 253 12.87 -2.43 5.42
N TYR A 254 13.98 -3.17 5.29
CA TYR A 254 14.08 -4.60 5.60
C TYR A 254 13.83 -4.99 7.07
N ASP A 255 13.74 -4.04 8.01
CA ASP A 255 13.32 -4.28 9.42
C ASP A 255 11.90 -3.72 9.72
N ALA A 256 11.20 -3.19 8.72
CA ALA A 256 9.81 -2.78 8.87
C ALA A 256 8.89 -3.99 9.00
N LYS A 257 7.71 -3.76 9.57
CA LYS A 257 6.63 -4.75 9.59
C LYS A 257 5.66 -4.53 8.44
N LEU A 258 5.07 -5.63 7.99
CA LEU A 258 4.15 -5.72 6.86
C LEU A 258 2.80 -6.25 7.35
N GLY A 259 1.76 -5.46 7.14
CA GLY A 259 0.40 -5.95 6.96
C GLY A 259 0.09 -6.19 5.49
N GLY A 260 -1.06 -6.80 5.23
CA GLY A 260 -1.52 -7.11 3.89
C GLY A 260 -3.03 -7.12 3.83
N GLU A 261 -3.58 -6.52 2.80
CA GLU A 261 -5.01 -6.51 2.55
C GLU A 261 -5.26 -7.03 1.14
N LEU A 262 -5.85 -8.23 1.06
CA LEU A 262 -6.19 -8.86 -0.21
C LEU A 262 -7.31 -8.10 -0.91
N PHE A 263 -7.05 -7.67 -2.14
CA PHE A 263 -7.95 -6.91 -2.99
C PHE A 263 -7.86 -7.37 -4.45
N ASN A 264 -8.74 -8.29 -4.87
CA ASN A 264 -8.81 -8.73 -6.27
C ASN A 264 -9.86 -7.94 -7.07
N ARG A 265 -9.56 -7.80 -8.36
CA ARG A 265 -9.93 -6.73 -9.29
C ARG A 265 -11.39 -6.61 -9.73
N LEU A 266 -12.40 -6.91 -8.89
CA LEU A 266 -13.79 -6.92 -9.36
C LEU A 266 -14.82 -6.15 -8.55
N ILE A 267 -14.53 -5.68 -7.33
CA ILE A 267 -15.58 -5.16 -6.46
C ILE A 267 -15.05 -3.99 -5.63
N HIS A 268 -15.49 -2.79 -6.04
CA HIS A 268 -15.83 -1.63 -5.21
C HIS A 268 -14.69 -0.85 -4.52
N LEU A 269 -14.42 0.34 -5.07
CA LEU A 269 -13.50 1.31 -4.50
C LEU A 269 -14.18 2.23 -3.48
N ILE A 270 -13.34 2.79 -2.62
CA ILE A 270 -13.56 3.74 -1.51
C ILE A 270 -13.69 3.11 -0.14
N TYR A 271 -14.41 2.00 -0.02
CA TYR A 271 -14.66 1.35 1.27
C TYR A 271 -13.36 1.03 2.05
N ASP A 272 -12.33 0.62 1.33
CA ASP A 272 -11.11 0.07 1.92
C ASP A 272 -10.06 1.14 2.28
N ILE A 273 -10.14 2.34 1.69
CA ILE A 273 -9.31 3.49 2.11
C ILE A 273 -9.66 3.88 3.55
N ILE A 274 -10.97 3.85 3.87
CA ILE A 274 -11.41 4.17 5.22
C ILE A 274 -11.16 2.99 6.16
N LYS A 275 -11.24 1.73 5.72
CA LYS A 275 -10.82 0.59 6.56
C LYS A 275 -9.34 0.61 6.94
N GLY A 276 -8.44 0.77 5.97
CA GLY A 276 -7.00 0.83 6.26
C GLY A 276 -6.64 1.98 7.20
N ALA A 277 -7.31 3.14 7.08
CA ALA A 277 -7.09 4.27 7.98
C ALA A 277 -7.79 4.13 9.35
N SER A 278 -9.01 3.60 9.42
CA SER A 278 -9.83 3.54 10.64
C SER A 278 -9.60 2.28 11.50
N ALA A 279 -9.26 1.15 10.89
CA ALA A 279 -8.89 -0.08 11.60
C ALA A 279 -7.52 0.05 12.31
N ILE A 280 -6.75 1.10 12.04
CA ILE A 280 -5.43 1.31 12.68
C ILE A 280 -5.51 2.37 13.78
N VAL A 281 -6.39 3.36 13.64
CA VAL A 281 -6.63 4.40 14.67
C VAL A 281 -7.49 3.89 15.84
N SER A 282 -8.25 2.80 15.66
CA SER A 282 -9.12 2.23 16.70
C SER A 282 -8.45 1.21 17.64
N TRP A 283 -7.18 0.85 17.39
CA TRP A 283 -6.41 -0.15 18.18
C TRP A 283 -5.25 0.48 18.98
N SER A 284 -5.26 1.79 19.17
CA SER A 284 -4.35 2.56 20.03
C SER A 284 -5.08 3.18 21.22
#